data_AF-A0A0E3ZY91-F1
#
_entry.id   AF-A0A0E3ZY91-F1
#
_cell.length_a   1.000
_cell.length_b   1.000
_cell.length_c   1.000
_cell.angle_alpha   90.00
_cell.angle_beta   90.00
_cell.angle_gamma   90.00
#
_symmetry.space_group_name_H-M   'P 1'
#
loop_
_entity.id
_entity.type
_entity.pdbx_description
1 polymer ?
#
loop_
_entity_poly.entity_id
_entity_poly.type
_entity_poly.pdbx_seq_one_letter_code
_entity_poly.pdbx_strand_id
1 'polypeptide(L)'
;METSHSELSTAVLLADYERWLNFVTVSRSIIRTYDRQLVQIGKRHADLSPLSQYLRECMHQRSQFFGELALLLTEKVAQLRVDLTNEELIRKLAQAHLAMQTLIAELTDTFSEIEESYRSLAKPAYSALERIFLPICDQ
;
A
#
# COMPACT_ATOMS: atom_id res chain seq x y z
N MET A 1 18.62 -22.44 -25.03
CA MET A 1 17.43 -21.68 -24.58
C MET A 1 17.96 -20.44 -23.92
N GLU A 2 18.13 -19.38 -24.71
CA GLU A 2 18.53 -18.07 -24.21
C GLU A 2 17.29 -17.44 -23.60
N THR A 3 17.25 -17.34 -22.26
CA THR A 3 16.29 -16.48 -21.59
C THR A 3 16.75 -15.06 -21.82
N SER A 4 16.16 -14.42 -22.83
CA SER A 4 16.24 -12.98 -23.03
C SER A 4 15.80 -12.28 -21.75
N HIS A 5 16.76 -11.89 -20.91
CA HIS A 5 16.52 -10.87 -19.90
C HIS A 5 16.16 -9.61 -20.70
N SER A 6 14.86 -9.34 -20.84
CA SER A 6 14.39 -8.05 -21.32
C SER A 6 15.02 -7.00 -20.40
N GLU A 7 16.06 -6.32 -20.87
CA GLU A 7 16.64 -5.19 -20.16
C GLU A 7 15.52 -4.18 -19.94
N LEU A 8 15.08 -4.06 -18.69
CA LEU A 8 14.10 -3.08 -18.25
C LEU A 8 14.68 -1.71 -18.56
N SER A 9 14.13 -1.01 -19.55
CA SER A 9 14.61 0.33 -19.89
C SER A 9 14.49 1.26 -18.69
N THR A 10 15.43 2.20 -18.53
CA THR A 10 15.45 3.17 -17.42
C THR A 10 14.12 3.93 -17.29
N ALA A 11 13.45 4.20 -18.41
CA ALA A 11 12.15 4.87 -18.41
C ALA A 11 11.04 4.02 -17.77
N VAL A 12 11.00 2.71 -18.06
CA VAL A 12 10.04 1.78 -17.45
C VAL A 12 10.35 1.61 -15.96
N LEU A 13 11.62 1.45 -15.61
CA LEU A 13 12.06 1.33 -14.24
C LEU A 13 11.66 2.56 -13.41
N LEU A 14 11.87 3.77 -13.93
CA LEU A 14 11.48 5.00 -13.27
C LEU A 14 9.95 5.09 -13.11
N ALA A 15 9.19 4.80 -14.17
CA ALA A 15 7.73 4.84 -14.13
C ALA A 15 7.14 3.86 -13.10
N ASP A 16 7.69 2.65 -13.00
CA ASP A 16 7.24 1.65 -12.04
C ASP A 16 7.55 2.08 -10.60
N TYR A 17 8.76 2.59 -10.34
CA TYR A 17 9.11 3.08 -9.00
C TYR A 17 8.28 4.31 -8.58
N GLU A 18 7.97 5.21 -9.51
CA GLU A 18 7.05 6.33 -9.26
C GLU A 18 5.63 5.85 -8.97
N ARG A 19 5.13 4.86 -9.73
CA ARG A 19 3.83 4.24 -9.50
C ARG A 19 3.77 3.56 -8.13
N TRP A 20 4.79 2.82 -7.75
CA TRP A 20 4.86 2.17 -6.42
C TRP A 20 4.93 3.20 -5.30
N LEU A 21 5.70 4.28 -5.48
CA LEU A 21 5.75 5.38 -4.52
C LEU A 21 4.38 6.01 -4.32
N ASN A 22 3.64 6.23 -5.41
CA ASN A 22 2.28 6.75 -5.33
C ASN A 22 1.34 5.78 -4.59
N PHE A 23 1.38 4.48 -4.94
CA PHE A 23 0.59 3.45 -4.28
C PHE A 23 0.81 3.45 -2.76
N VAL A 24 2.07 3.35 -2.30
CA VAL A 24 2.36 3.30 -0.85
C VAL A 24 1.96 4.59 -0.13
N THR A 25 2.06 5.73 -0.81
CA THR A 25 1.66 7.04 -0.26
C THR A 25 0.14 7.10 -0.06
N VAL A 26 -0.62 6.66 -1.06
CA VAL A 26 -2.08 6.58 -1.01
C VAL A 26 -2.53 5.58 0.06
N SER A 27 -1.96 4.36 0.08
CA SER A 27 -2.27 3.34 1.10
C SER A 27 -2.03 3.86 2.52
N ARG A 28 -0.94 4.60 2.75
CA ARG A 28 -0.65 5.21 4.04
C ARG A 28 -1.68 6.26 4.45
N SER A 29 -2.19 7.04 3.50
CA SER A 29 -3.27 8.00 3.74
C SER A 29 -4.57 7.30 4.14
N ILE A 30 -4.95 6.26 3.40
CA ILE A 30 -6.15 5.45 3.65
C ILE A 30 -6.08 4.80 5.04
N ILE A 31 -4.94 4.21 5.40
CA ILE A 31 -4.73 3.59 6.72
C ILE A 31 -4.92 4.59 7.86
N ARG A 32 -4.45 5.84 7.70
CA ARG A 32 -4.68 6.89 8.70
C ARG A 32 -6.15 7.26 8.83
N THR A 33 -6.89 7.26 7.73
CA THR A 33 -8.34 7.45 7.76
C THR A 33 -9.02 6.31 8.53
N TYR A 34 -8.65 5.06 8.26
CA TYR A 34 -9.17 3.90 8.99
C TYR A 34 -8.84 3.92 10.48
N ASP A 35 -7.61 4.28 10.86
CA ASP A 35 -7.24 4.43 12.28
C ASP A 35 -8.16 5.42 13.01
N ARG A 36 -8.43 6.58 12.41
CA ARG A 36 -9.35 7.59 12.99
C ARG A 36 -10.77 7.06 13.14
N GLN A 37 -11.23 6.26 12.20
CA GLN A 37 -12.56 5.66 12.24
C GLN A 37 -12.68 4.62 13.34
N LEU A 38 -11.67 3.75 13.49
CA LEU A 38 -11.60 2.79 14.57
C LEU A 38 -11.56 3.46 15.95
N VAL A 39 -10.90 4.63 16.08
CA VAL A 39 -10.97 5.44 17.30
C VAL A 39 -12.41 5.87 17.59
N GLN A 40 -13.17 6.30 16.58
CA GLN A 40 -14.56 6.72 16.77
C GLN A 40 -15.47 5.55 17.13
N ILE A 41 -15.27 4.38 16.51
CA ILE A 41 -16.03 3.16 16.80
C ILE A 41 -15.78 2.72 18.24
N GLY A 42 -14.52 2.58 18.65
CA GLY A 42 -14.19 2.17 20.02
C GLY A 42 -14.69 3.14 21.09
N LYS A 43 -14.84 4.43 20.78
CA LYS A 43 -15.45 5.43 21.68
C LYS A 43 -16.98 5.32 21.77
N ARG A 44 -17.65 4.93 20.69
CA ARG A 44 -19.12 4.82 20.61
C ARG A 44 -19.65 3.47 21.08
N HIS A 45 -18.83 2.42 20.91
CA HIS A 45 -19.18 1.03 21.18
C HIS A 45 -18.11 0.43 22.08
N ALA A 46 -18.35 0.49 23.40
CA ALA A 46 -17.37 0.05 24.40
C ALA A 46 -17.06 -1.46 24.29
N ASP A 47 -18.06 -2.25 23.88
CA ASP A 47 -17.97 -3.67 23.56
C ASP A 47 -17.04 -3.97 22.38
N LEU A 48 -16.92 -3.05 21.43
CA LEU A 48 -16.01 -3.16 20.28
C LEU A 48 -14.64 -2.51 20.55
N SER A 49 -14.40 -1.96 21.74
CA SER A 49 -13.13 -1.27 22.06
C SER A 49 -11.91 -2.18 21.95
N PRO A 50 -11.89 -3.42 22.45
CA PRO A 50 -10.74 -4.32 22.30
C PRO A 50 -10.43 -4.66 20.84
N LEU A 51 -11.47 -4.95 20.05
CA LEU A 51 -11.33 -5.23 18.61
C LEU A 51 -10.83 -3.99 17.84
N SER A 52 -11.38 -2.82 18.16
CA SER A 52 -10.94 -1.56 17.56
C SER A 52 -9.49 -1.27 17.90
N GLN A 53 -9.04 -1.51 19.14
CA GLN A 53 -7.65 -1.34 19.53
C GLN A 53 -6.71 -2.29 18.79
N TYR A 54 -7.07 -3.57 18.69
CA TYR A 54 -6.30 -4.56 17.92
C TYR A 54 -6.14 -4.14 16.45
N LEU A 55 -7.24 -3.77 15.80
CA LEU A 55 -7.20 -3.33 14.39
C LEU A 55 -6.36 -2.08 14.20
N ARG A 56 -6.38 -1.14 15.15
CA ARG A 56 -5.53 0.06 15.12
C ARG A 56 -4.06 -0.27 15.23
N GLU A 57 -3.70 -1.24 16.06
CA GLU A 57 -2.31 -1.70 16.21
C GLU A 57 -1.81 -2.34 14.91
N CYS A 58 -2.64 -3.15 14.25
CA CYS A 58 -2.37 -3.64 12.90
C CYS A 58 -2.21 -2.49 11.88
N MET A 59 -3.09 -1.49 11.90
CA MET A 59 -2.99 -0.32 11.03
C MET A 59 -1.73 0.50 11.29
N HIS A 60 -1.30 0.62 12.55
CA HIS A 60 -0.09 1.32 12.93
C HIS A 60 1.16 0.64 12.34
N GLN A 61 1.28 -0.68 12.52
CA GLN A 61 2.38 -1.47 11.95
C GLN A 61 2.43 -1.35 10.42
N ARG A 62 1.27 -1.46 9.76
CA ARG A 62 1.16 -1.26 8.30
C ARG A 62 1.58 0.16 7.89
N SER A 63 1.16 1.19 8.63
CA SER A 63 1.53 2.58 8.33
C SER A 63 3.02 2.86 8.48
N GLN A 64 3.69 2.21 9.43
CA GLN A 64 5.15 2.26 9.61
C GLN A 64 5.84 1.61 8.41
N PHE A 65 5.45 0.38 8.07
CA PHE A 65 5.99 -0.34 6.92
C PHE A 65 5.87 0.46 5.62
N PHE A 66 4.68 0.98 5.30
CA PHE A 66 4.49 1.84 4.11
C PHE A 66 5.29 3.14 4.19
N GLY A 67 5.51 3.68 5.38
CA GLY A 67 6.34 4.87 5.59
C GLY A 67 7.81 4.63 5.24
N GLU A 68 8.37 3.52 5.71
CA GLU A 68 9.75 3.11 5.40
C GLU A 68 9.91 2.81 3.90
N LEU A 69 8.96 2.07 3.33
CA LEU A 69 8.96 1.75 1.90
C LEU A 69 8.86 3.02 1.02
N ALA A 70 8.01 3.98 1.40
CA ALA A 70 7.88 5.26 0.71
C ALA A 70 9.18 6.09 0.76
N LEU A 71 9.88 6.10 1.90
CA LEU A 71 11.17 6.77 2.04
C LEU A 71 12.20 6.16 1.10
N LEU A 72 12.31 4.83 1.08
CA LEU A 72 13.23 4.10 0.21
C LEU A 72 12.92 4.36 -1.27
N LEU A 73 11.64 4.25 -1.68
CA LEU A 73 11.22 4.51 -3.05
C LEU A 73 11.49 5.97 -3.46
N THR A 74 11.24 6.93 -2.57
CA THR A 74 11.53 8.36 -2.83
C THR A 74 13.02 8.57 -3.11
N GLU A 75 13.89 7.98 -2.29
CA GLU A 75 15.34 8.06 -2.48
C GLU A 75 15.77 7.48 -3.82
N LYS A 76 15.22 6.32 -4.20
CA LYS A 76 15.58 5.63 -5.46
C LYS A 76 15.05 6.34 -6.70
N VAL A 77 13.82 6.86 -6.65
CA VAL A 77 13.27 7.72 -7.72
C VAL A 77 14.11 8.99 -7.88
N ALA A 78 14.51 9.63 -6.77
CA ALA A 78 15.35 10.81 -6.83
C ALA A 78 16.73 10.51 -7.44
N GLN A 79 17.37 9.40 -7.04
CA GLN A 79 18.65 8.95 -7.61
C GLN A 79 18.54 8.68 -9.11
N LEU A 80 17.50 7.97 -9.55
CA LEU A 80 17.25 7.72 -10.97
C LEU A 80 17.03 9.01 -11.77
N ARG A 81 16.28 9.99 -11.23
CA ARG A 81 16.02 11.27 -11.91
C ARG A 81 17.27 12.14 -12.07
N VAL A 82 18.22 12.05 -11.13
CA VAL A 82 19.46 12.85 -11.14
C VAL A 82 20.52 12.22 -12.05
N ASP A 83 20.61 10.89 -12.09
CA ASP A 83 21.63 10.18 -12.86
C ASP A 83 21.02 8.98 -13.61
N LEU A 84 20.36 9.30 -14.73
CA LEU A 84 19.72 8.34 -15.65
C LEU A 84 20.73 7.45 -16.39
N THR A 85 22.03 7.75 -16.27
CA THR A 85 23.14 7.02 -16.93
C THR A 85 23.89 6.10 -15.99
N ASN A 86 23.49 6.03 -14.72
CA ASN A 86 24.15 5.20 -13.72
C ASN A 86 23.83 3.71 -13.91
N GLU A 87 24.59 3.04 -14.76
CA GLU A 87 24.36 1.63 -15.13
C GLU A 87 24.33 0.69 -13.91
N GLU A 88 25.16 0.94 -12.89
CA GLU A 88 25.20 0.10 -11.69
C GLU A 88 23.96 0.31 -10.79
N LEU A 89 23.48 1.55 -10.66
CA LEU A 89 22.21 1.83 -9.99
C LEU A 89 21.05 1.17 -10.73
N ILE A 90 20.98 1.34 -12.06
CA ILE A 90 19.94 0.76 -12.92
C ILE A 90 19.95 -0.76 -12.78
N ARG A 91 21.12 -1.39 -12.84
CA ARG A 91 21.27 -2.85 -12.69
C ARG A 91 20.77 -3.33 -11.32
N LYS A 92 21.15 -2.66 -10.22
CA LYS A 92 20.68 -3.03 -8.87
C LYS A 92 19.18 -2.85 -8.72
N LEU A 93 18.63 -1.76 -9.22
CA LEU A 93 17.20 -1.48 -9.15
C LEU A 93 16.39 -2.42 -10.04
N ALA A 94 16.91 -2.81 -11.21
CA ALA A 94 16.31 -3.83 -12.06
C ALA A 94 16.35 -5.23 -11.42
N GLN A 95 17.41 -5.56 -10.67
CA GLN A 95 17.46 -6.80 -9.89
C GLN A 95 16.44 -6.80 -8.74
N ALA A 96 16.28 -5.67 -8.05
CA ALA A 96 15.30 -5.52 -6.99
C ALA A 96 13.85 -5.36 -7.50
N HIS A 97 13.67 -4.99 -8.78
CA HIS A 97 12.38 -4.68 -9.38
C HIS A 97 11.40 -5.85 -9.28
N LEU A 98 11.84 -7.08 -9.60
CA LEU A 98 10.96 -8.25 -9.52
C LEU A 98 10.43 -8.50 -8.10
N ALA A 99 11.32 -8.42 -7.09
CA ALA A 99 10.93 -8.60 -5.70
C ALA A 99 9.95 -7.50 -5.24
N MET A 100 10.18 -6.26 -5.64
CA MET A 100 9.29 -5.15 -5.34
C MET A 100 7.93 -5.31 -6.04
N GLN A 101 7.93 -5.75 -7.30
CA GLN A 101 6.71 -6.00 -8.06
C GLN A 101 5.87 -7.10 -7.40
N THR A 102 6.49 -8.20 -6.98
CA THR A 102 5.81 -9.27 -6.23
C THR A 102 5.23 -8.76 -4.92
N LEU A 103 6.02 -8.01 -4.13
CA LEU A 103 5.57 -7.47 -2.86
C LEU A 103 4.38 -6.50 -3.03
N ILE A 104 4.40 -5.63 -4.04
CA ILE A 104 3.28 -4.72 -4.33
C ILE A 104 2.04 -5.49 -4.81
N ALA A 105 2.22 -6.56 -5.60
CA ALA A 105 1.12 -7.41 -6.03
C ALA A 105 0.45 -8.11 -4.83
N GLU A 106 1.23 -8.76 -3.96
CA GLU A 106 0.74 -9.41 -2.75
C GLU A 106 -0.01 -8.45 -1.83
N LEU A 107 0.50 -7.22 -1.67
CA LEU A 107 -0.17 -6.17 -0.90
C LEU A 107 -1.50 -5.76 -1.53
N THR A 108 -1.53 -5.62 -2.86
CA THR A 108 -2.75 -5.27 -3.60
C THR A 108 -3.81 -6.35 -3.46
N ASP A 109 -3.43 -7.61 -3.63
CA ASP A 109 -4.33 -8.77 -3.50
C ASP A 109 -4.89 -8.85 -2.07
N THR A 110 -4.01 -8.71 -1.07
CA THR A 110 -4.43 -8.71 0.34
C THR A 110 -5.44 -7.58 0.64
N PHE A 111 -5.25 -6.40 0.07
CA PHE A 111 -6.22 -5.31 0.24
C PHE A 111 -7.55 -5.61 -0.45
N SER A 112 -7.53 -6.20 -1.65
CA SER A 112 -8.73 -6.62 -2.37
C SER A 112 -9.52 -7.68 -1.60
N GLU A 113 -8.85 -8.68 -1.05
CA GLU A 113 -9.48 -9.73 -0.22
C GLU A 113 -10.14 -9.16 1.03
N ILE A 114 -9.50 -8.20 1.70
CA ILE A 114 -10.05 -7.52 2.87
C ILE A 114 -11.28 -6.71 2.46
N GLU A 115 -11.23 -6.01 1.34
CA GLU A 115 -12.35 -5.21 0.84
C GLU A 115 -13.54 -6.09 0.45
N GLU A 116 -13.31 -7.21 -0.22
CA GLU A 116 -14.34 -8.19 -0.56
C GLU A 116 -14.94 -8.85 0.68
N SER A 117 -14.09 -9.20 1.66
CA SER A 117 -14.53 -9.72 2.96
C SER A 117 -15.39 -8.70 3.71
N TYR A 118 -15.06 -7.41 3.63
CA TYR A 118 -15.91 -6.37 4.18
C TYR A 118 -17.25 -6.34 3.45
N ARG A 119 -17.26 -6.16 2.12
CA ARG A 119 -18.47 -6.07 1.29
C ARG A 119 -19.42 -7.27 1.42
N SER A 120 -18.88 -8.46 1.68
CA SER A 120 -19.63 -9.72 1.81
C SER A 120 -20.29 -9.94 3.17
N LEU A 121 -19.94 -9.16 4.20
CA LEU A 121 -20.69 -9.17 5.47
C LEU A 121 -22.16 -8.78 5.20
N ALA A 122 -23.11 -9.54 5.74
CA ALA A 122 -24.52 -9.30 5.47
C ALA A 122 -25.01 -7.96 6.05
N LYS A 123 -25.89 -7.27 5.30
CA LYS A 123 -26.49 -5.96 5.62
C LYS A 123 -27.09 -5.74 7.03
N PRO A 124 -27.49 -6.72 7.85
CA PRO A 124 -28.04 -6.39 9.18
C PRO A 124 -27.00 -5.84 10.16
N ALA A 125 -25.69 -6.03 9.92
CA ALA A 125 -24.62 -5.49 10.75
C ALA A 125 -24.08 -4.12 10.26
N TYR A 126 -24.62 -3.61 9.15
CA TYR A 126 -24.04 -2.50 8.38
C TYR A 126 -24.58 -1.10 8.74
N SER A 127 -25.71 -0.99 9.42
CA SER A 127 -26.35 0.32 9.65
C SER A 127 -25.53 1.27 10.55
N ALA A 128 -24.58 0.75 11.34
CA ALA A 128 -23.64 1.56 12.12
C ALA A 128 -22.33 1.90 11.38
N LEU A 129 -21.96 1.12 10.35
CA LEU A 129 -20.64 1.18 9.68
C LEU A 129 -20.70 1.74 8.25
N GLU A 130 -21.87 1.79 7.60
CA GLU A 130 -22.04 2.33 6.23
C GLU A 130 -21.62 3.79 6.07
N ARG A 131 -21.70 4.62 7.13
CA ARG A 131 -21.28 6.04 7.06
C ARG A 131 -19.77 6.24 7.16
N ILE A 132 -19.02 5.18 7.38
CA ILE A 132 -17.62 5.25 7.80
C ILE A 132 -16.70 4.74 6.69
N PHE A 133 -17.03 3.67 5.96
CA PHE A 133 -16.06 2.95 5.11
C PHE A 133 -16.08 3.22 3.58
N LEU A 134 -16.91 4.12 3.04
CA LEU A 134 -16.88 4.47 1.61
C LEU A 134 -16.49 5.95 1.45
N PRO A 135 -15.42 6.30 0.70
CA PRO A 135 -15.18 5.83 -0.67
C PRO A 135 -13.73 5.39 -0.95
N ILE A 136 -13.53 4.18 -1.49
CA ILE A 136 -12.22 3.73 -2.01
C ILE A 136 -12.25 3.43 -3.51
N CYS A 137 -13.40 3.39 -4.19
CA CYS A 137 -13.45 2.91 -5.58
C CYS A 137 -14.01 3.86 -6.65
N ASP A 138 -14.34 5.12 -6.34
CA ASP A 138 -14.92 6.04 -7.35
C ASP A 138 -14.06 7.30 -7.63
N GLN A 139 -12.73 7.25 -7.44
CA GLN A 139 -11.82 8.34 -7.84
C GLN A 139 -10.60 7.83 -8.61
#